data_AF-A0A960N3E4-F1
#
_entry.id   AF-A0A960N3E4-F1
#
_cell.length_a   1.000
_cell.length_b   1.000
_cell.length_c   1.000
_cell.angle_alpha   90.00
_cell.angle_beta   90.00
_cell.angle_gamma   90.00
#
_symmetry.space_group_name_H-M   'P 1'
#
loop_
_entity.id
_entity.type
_entity.pdbx_description
1 polymer ?
#
loop_
_entity_poly.entity_id
_entity_poly.type
_entity_poly.pdbx_seq_one_letter_code
_entity_poly.pdbx_strand_id
1 'polypeptide(L)'
;SEFTNQILKGKVSDFLKLASEKKMELEKRDDFYMGFDAYRTTFPRPEVVSALNYQLEAVEHLLNSLAESGVDRLNFLTREQLPGEEQTADAVAATGIVKGEVVQKYPITLGFVADHRDFQEFVNRIANDKDYFFILRVLRVDNSSPGGPSFETEGGLGQSAWLKPDGIEATQTEMEEMGMGTLPYDEFSKKAIEAGWQQKRQDARIIFGQEKLEVFTVIDLVRFLSPDEVDEGSGEGKEPEVDSKKNGR
;
A
#
# COMPACT_ATOMS: atom_id res chain seq x y z
N SER A 1 -4.34 2.29 25.59
CA SER A 1 -5.07 1.25 24.85
C SER A 1 -4.32 -0.05 25.02
N GLU A 2 -4.98 -1.13 25.46
CA GLU A 2 -4.32 -2.40 25.80
C GLU A 2 -4.29 -3.29 24.55
N PHE A 3 -3.12 -3.72 24.06
CA PHE A 3 -3.07 -4.72 22.98
C PHE A 3 -3.56 -6.05 23.56
N THR A 4 -4.69 -6.55 23.07
CA THR A 4 -5.23 -7.84 23.52
C THR A 4 -5.45 -8.76 22.33
N ASN A 5 -5.36 -10.07 22.61
CA ASN A 5 -5.73 -11.11 21.67
C ASN A 5 -7.16 -10.93 21.13
N GLN A 6 -8.07 -10.39 21.94
CA GLN A 6 -9.45 -10.12 21.55
C GLN A 6 -9.55 -8.98 20.53
N ILE A 7 -8.79 -7.91 20.70
CA ILE A 7 -8.74 -6.79 19.73
C ILE A 7 -8.17 -7.26 18.40
N LEU A 8 -7.06 -8.01 18.41
CA LEU A 8 -6.47 -8.58 17.20
C LEU A 8 -7.48 -9.46 16.46
N LYS A 9 -8.14 -10.38 17.16
CA LYS A 9 -9.18 -11.25 16.56
C LYS A 9 -10.37 -10.45 16.02
N GLY A 10 -10.78 -9.38 16.71
CA GLY A 10 -11.83 -8.48 16.25
C GLY A 10 -11.47 -7.83 14.92
N LYS A 11 -10.32 -7.16 14.84
CA LYS A 11 -9.82 -6.51 13.62
C LYS A 11 -9.63 -7.49 12.47
N VAL A 12 -9.06 -8.67 12.74
CA VAL A 12 -8.94 -9.76 11.75
C VAL A 12 -10.32 -10.17 11.24
N SER A 13 -11.29 -10.43 12.12
CA SER A 13 -12.65 -10.77 11.75
C SER A 13 -13.30 -9.70 10.88
N ASP A 14 -13.16 -8.43 11.25
CA ASP A 14 -13.81 -7.33 10.54
C ASP A 14 -13.19 -7.11 9.16
N PHE A 15 -11.87 -7.22 9.03
CA PHE A 15 -11.22 -7.25 7.72
C PHE A 15 -11.64 -8.46 6.88
N LEU A 16 -11.76 -9.66 7.45
CA LEU A 16 -12.20 -10.84 6.70
C LEU A 16 -13.63 -10.70 6.18
N LYS A 17 -14.51 -10.00 6.92
CA LYS A 17 -15.86 -9.62 6.44
C LYS A 17 -15.74 -8.65 5.28
N LEU A 18 -14.98 -7.55 5.44
CA LEU A 18 -14.77 -6.56 4.39
C LEU A 18 -14.20 -7.19 3.12
N ALA A 19 -13.18 -8.04 3.23
CA ALA A 19 -12.60 -8.75 2.10
C ALA A 19 -13.64 -9.62 1.38
N SER A 20 -14.48 -10.35 2.14
CA SER A 20 -15.56 -11.15 1.56
C SER A 20 -16.61 -10.27 0.87
N GLU A 21 -16.98 -9.13 1.45
CA GLU A 21 -17.92 -8.15 0.86
C GLU A 21 -17.36 -7.53 -0.42
N LYS A 22 -16.06 -7.22 -0.44
CA LYS A 22 -15.33 -6.68 -1.60
C LYS A 22 -14.90 -7.74 -2.61
N LYS A 23 -15.19 -9.02 -2.34
CA LYS A 23 -14.81 -10.18 -3.17
C LYS A 23 -13.29 -10.34 -3.35
N MET A 24 -12.51 -9.87 -2.38
CA MET A 24 -11.08 -10.09 -2.33
C MET A 24 -10.79 -11.48 -1.74
N GLU A 25 -10.06 -12.30 -2.48
CA GLU A 25 -9.61 -13.62 -2.05
C GLU A 25 -8.39 -13.51 -1.11
N LEU A 26 -8.24 -14.47 -0.20
CA LEU A 26 -7.06 -14.61 0.65
C LEU A 26 -6.51 -16.02 0.48
N GLU A 27 -5.24 -16.15 0.10
CA GLU A 27 -4.61 -17.46 -0.12
C GLU A 27 -4.54 -18.30 1.17
N LYS A 28 -4.32 -17.65 2.33
CA LYS A 28 -4.20 -18.31 3.64
C LYS A 28 -5.24 -17.80 4.64
N ARG A 29 -6.52 -17.96 4.31
CA ARG A 29 -7.63 -17.41 5.13
C ARG A 29 -7.65 -17.91 6.58
N ASP A 30 -7.48 -19.20 6.80
CA ASP A 30 -7.62 -19.82 8.13
C ASP A 30 -6.48 -19.44 9.10
N ASP A 31 -5.35 -19.02 8.55
CA ASP A 31 -4.16 -18.59 9.28
C ASP A 31 -3.87 -17.09 9.10
N PHE A 32 -4.86 -16.31 8.71
CA PHE A 32 -4.65 -14.89 8.48
C PHE A 32 -4.73 -14.09 9.80
N TYR A 33 -3.60 -13.57 10.26
CA TYR A 33 -3.52 -12.71 11.46
C TYR A 33 -2.82 -11.37 11.20
N MET A 34 -2.87 -10.84 9.97
CA MET A 34 -2.27 -9.55 9.61
C MET A 34 -0.77 -9.44 9.96
N GLY A 35 -0.05 -10.57 10.00
CA GLY A 35 1.36 -10.66 10.40
C GLY A 35 1.61 -10.73 11.91
N PHE A 36 0.57 -10.72 12.75
CA PHE A 36 0.65 -10.79 14.21
C PHE A 36 0.47 -12.23 14.75
N ASP A 37 0.89 -13.23 13.97
CA ASP A 37 0.73 -14.66 14.29
C ASP A 37 1.30 -15.06 15.66
N ALA A 38 2.40 -14.44 16.07
CA ALA A 38 3.03 -14.67 17.37
C ALA A 38 2.09 -14.37 18.56
N TYR A 39 1.10 -13.49 18.37
CA TYR A 39 0.20 -13.02 19.41
C TYR A 39 -1.17 -13.73 19.41
N ARG A 40 -1.28 -14.84 18.66
CA ARG A 40 -2.47 -15.73 18.71
C ARG A 40 -2.71 -16.33 20.09
N THR A 41 -1.63 -16.60 20.82
CA THR A 41 -1.67 -17.26 22.14
C THR A 41 -0.74 -16.61 23.16
N THR A 42 0.14 -15.71 22.72
CA THR A 42 1.14 -15.04 23.56
C THR A 42 0.79 -13.57 23.73
N PHE A 43 0.96 -13.05 24.93
CA PHE A 43 0.80 -11.62 25.18
C PHE A 43 2.09 -10.87 24.83
N PRO A 44 2.00 -9.69 24.21
CA PRO A 44 3.16 -8.83 24.04
C PRO A 44 3.67 -8.35 25.41
N ARG A 45 4.94 -7.96 25.45
CA ARG A 45 5.52 -7.32 26.62
C ARG A 45 4.98 -5.88 26.76
N PRO A 46 4.73 -5.37 27.98
CA PRO A 46 4.15 -4.05 28.20
C PRO A 46 4.88 -2.92 27.46
N GLU A 47 6.20 -3.04 27.33
CA GLU A 47 7.08 -2.03 26.75
C GLU A 47 6.84 -1.82 25.25
N VAL A 48 6.38 -2.85 24.53
CA VAL A 48 6.14 -2.78 23.07
C VAL A 48 4.66 -2.65 22.70
N VAL A 49 3.74 -2.67 23.67
CA VAL A 49 2.28 -2.64 23.45
C VAL A 49 1.85 -1.41 22.64
N SER A 50 2.40 -0.24 22.94
CA SER A 50 2.04 1.00 22.25
C SER A 50 2.40 0.94 20.76
N ALA A 51 3.63 0.51 20.46
CA ALA A 51 4.11 0.37 19.10
C ALA A 51 3.34 -0.71 18.31
N LEU A 52 3.04 -1.84 18.94
CA LEU A 52 2.25 -2.91 18.35
C LEU A 52 0.81 -2.50 18.05
N ASN A 53 0.17 -1.72 18.93
CA ASN A 53 -1.16 -1.18 18.67
C ASN A 53 -1.16 -0.26 17.45
N TYR A 54 -0.20 0.67 17.39
CA TYR A 54 -0.06 1.55 16.23
C TYR A 54 0.17 0.75 14.94
N GLN A 55 1.09 -0.22 14.97
CA GLN A 55 1.36 -1.08 13.82
C GLN A 55 0.11 -1.86 13.39
N LEU A 56 -0.66 -2.40 14.35
CA LEU A 56 -1.87 -3.16 14.06
C LEU A 56 -2.96 -2.29 13.41
N GLU A 57 -3.22 -1.10 13.96
CA GLU A 57 -4.23 -0.17 13.41
C GLU A 57 -3.84 0.30 12.00
N ALA A 58 -2.56 0.58 11.78
CA ALA A 58 -2.05 0.98 10.48
C ALA A 58 -2.08 -0.16 9.45
N VAL A 59 -1.75 -1.39 9.85
CA VAL A 59 -1.81 -2.57 8.96
C VAL A 59 -3.26 -2.89 8.60
N GLU A 60 -4.18 -2.82 9.56
CA GLU A 60 -5.61 -2.94 9.29
C GLU A 60 -6.07 -1.89 8.27
N HIS A 61 -5.69 -0.63 8.47
CA HIS A 61 -6.03 0.46 7.56
C HIS A 61 -5.45 0.26 6.15
N LEU A 62 -4.20 -0.19 6.04
CA LEU A 62 -3.54 -0.53 4.79
C LEU A 62 -4.28 -1.66 4.05
N LEU A 63 -4.68 -2.70 4.79
CA LEU A 63 -5.42 -3.84 4.25
C LEU A 63 -6.84 -3.47 3.83
N ASN A 64 -7.54 -2.65 4.61
CA ASN A 64 -8.84 -2.10 4.24
C ASN A 64 -8.72 -1.27 2.97
N SER A 65 -7.68 -0.43 2.87
CA SER A 65 -7.38 0.35 1.67
C SER A 65 -7.13 -0.54 0.45
N LEU A 66 -6.43 -1.66 0.62
CA LEU A 66 -6.22 -2.67 -0.43
C LEU A 66 -7.55 -3.27 -0.90
N ALA A 67 -8.38 -3.73 0.02
CA ALA A 67 -9.69 -4.33 -0.28
C ALA A 67 -10.66 -3.34 -0.94
N GLU A 68 -10.69 -2.09 -0.44
CA GLU A 68 -11.55 -1.04 -0.98
C GLU A 68 -11.15 -0.56 -2.37
N SER A 69 -9.88 -0.74 -2.74
CA SER A 69 -9.37 -0.41 -4.07
C SER A 69 -9.78 -1.42 -5.15
N GLY A 70 -10.37 -2.56 -4.77
CA GLY A 70 -10.86 -3.58 -5.70
C GLY A 70 -9.83 -4.67 -6.03
N VAL A 71 -8.78 -4.82 -5.21
CA VAL A 71 -7.77 -5.87 -5.37
C VAL A 71 -8.42 -7.25 -5.33
N ASP A 72 -8.05 -8.13 -6.27
CA ASP A 72 -8.69 -9.43 -6.45
C ASP A 72 -8.27 -10.44 -5.39
N ARG A 73 -6.97 -10.50 -5.08
CA ARG A 73 -6.43 -11.50 -4.15
C ARG A 73 -5.24 -10.98 -3.37
N LEU A 74 -5.23 -11.22 -2.07
CA LEU A 74 -4.06 -11.11 -1.22
C LEU A 74 -3.37 -12.48 -1.11
N ASN A 75 -2.16 -12.59 -1.66
CA ASN A 75 -1.36 -13.82 -1.63
C ASN A 75 -0.68 -13.97 -0.26
N PHE A 76 0.02 -12.92 0.19
CA PHE A 76 0.68 -12.93 1.49
C PHE A 76 0.88 -11.53 2.06
N LEU A 77 1.04 -11.49 3.39
CA LEU A 77 1.47 -10.33 4.16
C LEU A 77 2.50 -10.79 5.19
N THR A 78 3.63 -10.11 5.27
CA THR A 78 4.64 -10.32 6.32
C THR A 78 5.06 -9.00 6.92
N ARG A 79 5.19 -8.96 8.25
CA ARG A 79 5.76 -7.82 8.99
C ARG A 79 7.10 -8.22 9.59
N GLU A 80 7.99 -7.25 9.73
CA GLU A 80 9.17 -7.42 10.59
C GLU A 80 8.77 -7.28 12.07
N GLN A 81 9.41 -8.06 12.93
CA GLN A 81 9.26 -7.91 14.38
C GLN A 81 9.96 -6.62 14.84
N LEU A 82 9.30 -5.88 15.71
CA LEU A 82 9.87 -4.70 16.33
C LEU A 82 11.01 -5.08 17.28
N PRO A 83 12.02 -4.21 17.46
CA PRO A 83 13.00 -4.38 18.52
C PRO A 83 12.32 -4.51 19.89
N GLY A 84 12.68 -5.53 20.67
CA GLY A 84 12.04 -5.81 21.97
C GLY A 84 10.85 -6.78 21.91
N GLU A 85 10.38 -7.18 20.72
CA GLU A 85 9.38 -8.26 20.60
C GLU A 85 9.95 -9.64 20.93
N GLU A 86 11.25 -9.87 20.63
CA GLU A 86 11.90 -11.13 20.93
C GLU A 86 12.03 -11.36 22.44
N GLN A 87 11.82 -12.61 22.88
CA GLN A 87 12.01 -12.98 24.27
C GLN A 87 13.46 -13.36 24.63
N THR A 88 14.44 -12.72 23.98
CA THR A 88 15.87 -12.91 24.29
C THR A 88 16.30 -11.97 25.43
N ALA A 89 17.36 -12.34 26.15
CA ALA A 89 17.88 -11.54 27.28
C ALA A 89 18.32 -10.13 26.84
N ASP A 90 18.85 -9.99 25.62
CA ASP A 90 19.28 -8.70 25.05
C ASP A 90 18.10 -7.81 24.64
N ALA A 91 16.96 -8.41 24.28
CA ALA A 91 15.73 -7.70 23.96
C ALA A 91 14.98 -7.17 25.20
N VAL A 92 15.35 -7.61 26.42
CA VAL A 92 14.72 -7.15 27.69
C VAL A 92 15.01 -5.67 27.98
N ALA A 93 16.10 -5.12 27.45
CA ALA A 93 16.47 -3.71 27.64
C ALA A 93 15.91 -2.77 26.56
N ALA A 94 15.31 -3.30 25.49
CA ALA A 94 14.85 -2.51 24.36
C ALA A 94 13.36 -2.18 24.51
N THR A 95 13.04 -0.89 24.72
CA THR A 95 11.68 -0.34 24.69
C THR A 95 11.09 -0.27 23.28
N GLY A 96 11.82 -0.77 22.28
CA GLY A 96 11.52 -0.57 20.86
C GLY A 96 11.82 0.84 20.35
N ILE A 97 12.20 1.79 21.21
CA ILE A 97 12.55 3.17 20.86
C ILE A 97 14.06 3.38 21.03
N VAL A 98 14.74 3.77 19.95
CA VAL A 98 16.17 4.10 20.01
C VAL A 98 16.33 5.54 20.52
N LYS A 99 17.25 5.77 21.46
CA LYS A 99 17.50 7.11 22.02
C LYS A 99 17.76 8.16 20.93
N GLY A 100 16.97 9.24 20.94
CA GLY A 100 17.06 10.33 19.97
C GLY A 100 16.40 10.05 18.62
N GLU A 101 15.78 8.88 18.45
CA GLU A 101 14.92 8.58 17.30
C GLU A 101 13.60 9.34 17.45
N VAL A 102 13.19 10.05 16.41
CA VAL A 102 11.91 10.78 16.35
C VAL A 102 10.92 10.12 15.37
N VAL A 103 11.40 9.16 14.59
CA VAL A 103 10.65 8.45 13.56
C VAL A 103 11.03 6.98 13.57
N GLN A 104 10.02 6.12 13.65
CA GLN A 104 10.19 4.67 13.50
C GLN A 104 9.60 4.20 12.19
N LYS A 105 10.22 3.20 11.58
CA LYS A 105 9.75 2.57 10.34
C LYS A 105 9.42 1.12 10.59
N TYR A 106 8.25 0.71 10.15
CA TYR A 106 7.78 -0.66 10.26
C TYR A 106 7.56 -1.23 8.85
N PRO A 107 8.54 -1.97 8.30
CA PRO A 107 8.42 -2.55 6.97
C PRO A 107 7.36 -3.65 6.93
N ILE A 108 6.44 -3.54 5.98
CA ILE A 108 5.42 -4.53 5.66
C ILE A 108 5.64 -4.98 4.22
N THR A 109 5.72 -6.28 4.01
CA THR A 109 5.79 -6.86 2.66
C THR A 109 4.43 -7.46 2.31
N LEU A 110 3.93 -7.13 1.12
CA LEU A 110 2.66 -7.61 0.59
C LEU A 110 2.87 -8.22 -0.79
N GLY A 111 2.19 -9.33 -1.05
CA GLY A 111 2.01 -9.89 -2.38
C GLY A 111 0.52 -9.96 -2.70
N PHE A 112 0.07 -9.41 -3.81
CA PHE A 112 -1.34 -9.42 -4.21
C PHE A 112 -1.53 -9.42 -5.72
N VAL A 113 -2.75 -9.72 -6.16
CA VAL A 113 -3.17 -9.70 -7.57
C VAL A 113 -4.26 -8.67 -7.76
N ALA A 114 -4.12 -7.83 -8.79
CA ALA A 114 -5.08 -6.78 -9.10
C ALA A 114 -5.09 -6.44 -10.60
N ASP A 115 -6.18 -5.83 -11.09
CA ASP A 115 -6.16 -5.13 -12.38
C ASP A 115 -5.37 -3.81 -12.27
N HIS A 116 -4.85 -3.31 -13.40
CA HIS A 116 -4.07 -2.06 -13.44
C HIS A 116 -4.79 -0.87 -12.78
N ARG A 117 -6.09 -0.70 -13.04
CA ARG A 117 -6.89 0.40 -12.47
C ARG A 117 -6.94 0.31 -10.95
N ASP A 118 -7.19 -0.87 -10.43
CA ASP A 118 -7.41 -1.11 -9.00
C ASP A 118 -6.08 -1.07 -8.23
N PHE A 119 -4.98 -1.52 -8.87
CA PHE A 119 -3.62 -1.27 -8.40
C PHE A 119 -3.28 0.22 -8.32
N GLN A 120 -3.58 0.98 -9.37
CA GLN A 120 -3.34 2.43 -9.40
C GLN A 120 -4.15 3.15 -8.32
N GLU A 121 -5.41 2.76 -8.11
CA GLU A 121 -6.26 3.27 -7.04
C GLU A 121 -5.65 3.01 -5.66
N PHE A 122 -5.15 1.79 -5.42
CA PHE A 122 -4.47 1.44 -4.17
C PHE A 122 -3.24 2.32 -3.92
N VAL A 123 -2.36 2.47 -4.91
CA VAL A 123 -1.15 3.30 -4.79
C VAL A 123 -1.51 4.76 -4.51
N ASN A 124 -2.51 5.30 -5.22
CA ASN A 124 -2.98 6.66 -5.02
C ASN A 124 -3.55 6.85 -3.61
N ARG A 125 -4.32 5.88 -3.12
CA ARG A 125 -4.92 5.93 -1.78
C ARG A 125 -3.85 5.97 -0.70
N ILE A 126 -2.86 5.08 -0.72
CA ILE A 126 -1.80 5.07 0.29
C ILE A 126 -0.86 6.28 0.19
N ALA A 127 -0.68 6.84 -1.02
CA ALA A 127 0.15 8.03 -1.23
C ALA A 127 -0.52 9.32 -0.75
N ASN A 128 -1.85 9.36 -0.73
CA ASN A 128 -2.65 10.51 -0.29
C ASN A 128 -3.31 10.30 1.08
N ASP A 129 -2.85 9.29 1.82
CA ASP A 129 -3.36 8.96 3.14
C ASP A 129 -3.08 10.10 4.13
N LYS A 130 -4.03 10.37 5.03
CA LYS A 130 -3.96 11.45 6.02
C LYS A 130 -3.80 10.95 7.44
N ASP A 131 -4.09 9.68 7.66
CA ASP A 131 -4.09 9.06 8.97
C ASP A 131 -2.74 8.34 9.22
N TYR A 132 -2.16 7.76 8.16
CA TYR A 132 -0.89 7.05 8.21
C TYR A 132 0.07 7.50 7.10
N PHE A 133 1.36 7.51 7.41
CA PHE A 133 2.38 7.85 6.43
C PHE A 133 3.04 6.59 5.88
N PHE A 134 2.70 6.24 4.64
CA PHE A 134 3.23 5.07 3.94
C PHE A 134 4.31 5.46 2.93
N ILE A 135 5.44 4.72 2.92
CA ILE A 135 6.47 4.85 1.91
C ILE A 135 6.55 3.55 1.11
N LEU A 136 6.17 3.61 -0.17
CA LEU A 136 6.38 2.50 -1.11
C LEU A 136 7.89 2.40 -1.44
N ARG A 137 8.58 1.45 -0.82
CA ARG A 137 10.04 1.30 -0.93
C ARG A 137 10.45 0.41 -2.10
N VAL A 138 9.75 -0.72 -2.25
CA VAL A 138 9.99 -1.69 -3.32
C VAL A 138 8.69 -1.95 -4.02
N LEU A 139 8.69 -1.91 -5.34
CA LEU A 139 7.58 -2.31 -6.18
C LEU A 139 8.12 -3.20 -7.28
N ARG A 140 7.59 -4.42 -7.36
CA ARG A 140 7.77 -5.32 -8.49
C ARG A 140 6.40 -5.70 -9.01
N VAL A 141 6.20 -5.56 -10.30
CA VAL A 141 4.95 -5.88 -10.98
C VAL A 141 5.29 -6.87 -12.07
N ASP A 142 4.73 -8.07 -11.95
CA ASP A 142 4.77 -9.09 -12.97
C ASP A 142 3.39 -9.21 -13.60
N ASN A 143 3.34 -9.48 -14.90
CA ASN A 143 2.09 -9.74 -15.58
C ASN A 143 1.75 -11.23 -15.45
N SER A 144 0.52 -11.54 -15.03
CA SER A 144 0.03 -12.92 -14.87
C SER A 144 0.00 -13.71 -16.18
N SER A 145 -0.05 -13.02 -17.33
CA SER A 145 0.12 -13.59 -18.65
C SER A 145 1.28 -12.88 -19.35
N PRO A 146 2.42 -13.55 -19.61
CA PRO A 146 3.47 -13.00 -20.46
C PRO A 146 3.05 -13.14 -21.93
N GLY A 147 1.89 -12.58 -22.29
CA GLY A 147 1.64 -12.21 -23.68
C GLY A 147 2.72 -11.21 -24.05
N GLY A 148 3.31 -11.34 -25.25
CA GLY A 148 4.18 -10.27 -25.75
C GLY A 148 3.44 -8.94 -25.64
N PRO A 149 4.12 -7.81 -25.42
CA PRO A 149 3.46 -6.51 -25.55
C PRO A 149 2.68 -6.56 -26.85
N SER A 150 1.43 -6.08 -26.85
CA SER A 150 0.69 -5.93 -28.10
C SER A 150 1.49 -4.94 -28.93
N PHE A 151 2.42 -5.49 -29.73
CA PHE A 151 3.03 -4.78 -30.81
C PHE A 151 1.84 -4.38 -31.66
N GLU A 152 1.58 -3.08 -31.73
CA GLU A 152 1.08 -2.53 -32.98
C GLU A 152 1.95 -3.17 -34.06
N THR A 153 1.31 -4.03 -34.86
CA THR A 153 1.86 -4.58 -36.08
C THR A 153 2.66 -3.46 -36.75
N GLU A 154 3.94 -3.73 -37.04
CA GLU A 154 4.91 -2.78 -37.58
C GLU A 154 4.27 -1.76 -38.54
N GLY A 155 4.06 -0.53 -38.05
CA GLY A 155 3.45 0.54 -38.85
C GLY A 155 2.72 1.62 -38.07
N GLY A 156 3.23 2.12 -36.95
CA GLY A 156 2.54 3.18 -36.21
C GLY A 156 3.42 3.96 -35.26
N LEU A 157 3.99 5.07 -35.70
CA LEU A 157 4.43 6.11 -34.78
C LEU A 157 3.18 6.71 -34.11
N GLY A 158 2.90 6.31 -32.87
CA GLY A 158 2.11 7.08 -31.90
C GLY A 158 0.79 7.66 -32.45
N GLN A 159 0.01 6.86 -33.18
CA GLN A 159 -1.27 7.34 -33.66
C GLN A 159 -2.25 7.38 -32.49
N SER A 160 -2.58 8.60 -32.08
CA SER A 160 -3.69 8.84 -31.17
C SER A 160 -4.93 8.23 -31.82
N ALA A 161 -5.46 7.13 -31.28
CA ALA A 161 -6.67 6.54 -31.82
C ALA A 161 -7.81 7.56 -31.70
N TRP A 162 -8.38 7.98 -32.83
CA TRP A 162 -9.54 8.86 -32.85
C TRP A 162 -10.81 8.02 -32.81
N LEU A 163 -11.74 8.36 -31.94
CA LEU A 163 -13.07 7.75 -31.85
C LEU A 163 -14.05 8.59 -32.64
N LYS A 164 -14.84 7.96 -33.51
CA LYS A 164 -15.94 8.61 -34.25
C LYS A 164 -17.13 8.90 -33.31
N PRO A 165 -18.14 9.69 -33.75
CA PRO A 165 -19.31 10.02 -32.93
C PRO A 165 -20.14 8.78 -32.51
N ASP A 166 -20.02 7.69 -33.27
CA ASP A 166 -20.64 6.38 -32.98
C ASP A 166 -19.88 5.57 -31.92
N GLY A 167 -18.76 6.08 -31.40
CA GLY A 167 -17.91 5.42 -30.42
C GLY A 167 -16.98 4.35 -31.00
N ILE A 168 -16.93 4.21 -32.33
CA ILE A 168 -16.04 3.27 -33.03
C ILE A 168 -14.72 3.97 -33.37
N GLU A 169 -13.60 3.27 -33.22
CA GLU A 169 -12.29 3.80 -33.63
C GLU A 169 -12.26 4.06 -35.13
N ALA A 170 -11.82 5.25 -35.52
CA ALA A 170 -11.60 5.61 -36.91
C ALA A 170 -10.50 4.72 -37.49
N THR A 171 -10.79 4.10 -38.62
CA THR A 171 -9.80 3.33 -39.37
C THR A 171 -8.76 4.25 -40.00
N GLN A 172 -7.60 3.69 -40.33
CA GLN A 172 -6.54 4.45 -41.01
C GLN A 172 -7.01 5.07 -42.33
N THR A 173 -7.82 4.35 -43.12
CA THR A 173 -8.39 4.85 -44.37
C THR A 173 -9.31 6.05 -44.13
N GLU A 174 -10.17 6.00 -43.12
CA GLU A 174 -11.06 7.13 -42.78
C GLU A 174 -10.26 8.35 -42.27
N MET A 175 -9.17 8.12 -41.54
CA MET A 175 -8.26 9.18 -41.11
C MET A 175 -7.52 9.81 -42.30
N GLU A 176 -7.02 9.01 -43.23
CA GLU A 176 -6.36 9.48 -44.47
C GLU A 176 -7.32 10.26 -45.36
N GLU A 177 -8.57 9.79 -45.52
CA GLU A 177 -9.64 10.50 -46.24
C GLU A 177 -9.97 11.87 -45.61
N MET A 178 -9.89 11.96 -44.27
CA MET A 178 -10.06 13.22 -43.54
C MET A 178 -8.81 14.13 -43.61
N GLY A 179 -7.70 13.61 -44.11
CA GLY A 179 -6.47 14.35 -44.38
C GLY A 179 -5.29 14.00 -43.47
N MET A 180 -5.35 12.92 -42.69
CA MET A 180 -4.20 12.44 -41.93
C MET A 180 -3.07 12.03 -42.89
N GLY A 181 -1.85 12.54 -42.67
CA GLY A 181 -0.69 12.28 -43.53
C GLY A 181 -0.59 13.16 -44.79
N THR A 182 -1.64 13.90 -45.13
CA THR A 182 -1.64 14.88 -46.24
C THR A 182 -1.75 16.33 -45.77
N LEU A 183 -2.45 16.57 -44.65
CA LEU A 183 -2.55 17.86 -43.99
C LEU A 183 -1.63 17.94 -42.76
N PRO A 184 -1.20 19.15 -42.37
CA PRO A 184 -0.65 19.39 -41.04
C PRO A 184 -1.60 18.85 -39.94
N TYR A 185 -1.02 18.25 -38.90
CA TYR A 185 -1.79 17.53 -37.87
C TYR A 185 -2.82 18.40 -37.15
N ASP A 186 -2.54 19.69 -36.95
CA ASP A 186 -3.44 20.65 -36.31
C ASP A 186 -4.68 20.96 -37.16
N GLU A 187 -4.54 21.01 -38.49
CA GLU A 187 -5.67 21.15 -39.41
C GLU A 187 -6.51 19.88 -39.47
N PHE A 188 -5.87 18.71 -39.49
CA PHE A 188 -6.55 17.42 -39.39
C PHE A 188 -7.33 17.29 -38.07
N SER A 189 -6.70 17.61 -36.94
CA SER A 189 -7.31 17.55 -35.60
C SER A 189 -8.55 18.43 -35.48
N LYS A 190 -8.51 19.66 -36.03
CA LYS A 190 -9.70 20.53 -36.08
C LYS A 190 -10.83 19.91 -36.89
N LYS A 191 -10.53 19.36 -38.06
CA LYS A 191 -11.55 18.67 -38.89
C LYS A 191 -12.13 17.44 -38.19
N ALA A 192 -11.29 16.66 -37.51
CA ALA A 192 -11.74 15.50 -36.74
C ALA A 192 -12.68 15.92 -35.61
N ILE A 193 -12.33 16.97 -34.85
CA ILE A 193 -13.18 17.51 -33.78
C ILE A 193 -14.50 18.08 -34.33
N GLU A 194 -14.46 18.81 -35.46
CA GLU A 194 -15.67 19.32 -36.13
C GLU A 194 -16.58 18.19 -36.64
N ALA A 195 -15.99 17.07 -37.07
CA ALA A 195 -16.69 15.83 -37.41
C ALA A 195 -17.18 15.04 -36.18
N GLY A 196 -16.94 15.55 -34.97
CA GLY A 196 -17.36 14.95 -33.69
C GLY A 196 -16.44 13.83 -33.19
N TRP A 197 -15.21 13.74 -33.70
CA TRP A 197 -14.25 12.72 -33.30
C TRP A 197 -13.54 13.11 -32.00
N GLN A 198 -13.18 12.11 -31.18
CA GLN A 198 -12.51 12.29 -29.90
C GLN A 198 -11.15 11.59 -29.87
N GLN A 199 -10.11 12.29 -29.42
CA GLN A 199 -8.77 11.74 -29.32
C GLN A 199 -8.62 10.88 -28.05
N LYS A 200 -8.27 9.59 -28.22
CA LYS A 200 -7.97 8.68 -27.11
C LYS A 200 -6.61 9.06 -26.51
N ARG A 201 -6.61 9.66 -25.32
CA ARG A 201 -5.37 9.95 -24.58
C ARG A 201 -4.72 8.62 -24.18
N GLN A 202 -3.47 8.41 -24.59
CA GLN A 202 -2.69 7.23 -24.19
C GLN A 202 -2.24 7.40 -22.74
N ASP A 203 -2.96 6.71 -21.85
CA ASP A 203 -2.66 6.52 -20.42
C ASP A 203 -1.67 5.35 -20.26
N ALA A 204 -1.07 5.15 -19.07
CA ALA A 204 -0.02 4.17 -18.72
C ALA A 204 -0.30 2.68 -19.06
N ARG A 205 -1.41 2.39 -19.73
CA ARG A 205 -1.86 1.09 -20.27
C ARG A 205 -0.83 0.36 -21.13
N ILE A 206 0.06 1.08 -21.82
CA ILE A 206 1.08 0.47 -22.70
C ILE A 206 2.09 -0.36 -21.88
N ILE A 207 2.33 -0.02 -20.62
CA ILE A 207 3.29 -0.72 -19.76
C ILE A 207 2.64 -1.90 -19.02
N PHE A 208 1.36 -1.79 -18.67
CA PHE A 208 0.71 -2.76 -17.76
C PHE A 208 -0.27 -3.74 -18.41
N GLY A 209 -0.63 -3.57 -19.69
CA GLY A 209 -1.60 -4.45 -20.34
C GLY A 209 -3.01 -4.36 -19.72
N GLN A 210 -3.97 -5.10 -20.28
CA GLN A 210 -5.31 -5.29 -19.67
C GLN A 210 -5.36 -6.50 -18.74
N GLU A 211 -4.20 -6.95 -18.28
CA GLU A 211 -4.01 -8.26 -17.69
C GLU A 211 -3.85 -8.15 -16.16
N LYS A 212 -4.17 -9.23 -15.45
CA LYS A 212 -4.04 -9.27 -13.99
C LYS A 212 -2.56 -9.09 -13.64
N LEU A 213 -2.28 -8.15 -12.75
CA LEU A 213 -0.96 -7.85 -12.27
C LEU A 213 -0.69 -8.64 -11.00
N GLU A 214 0.42 -9.36 -10.96
CA GLU A 214 0.98 -9.92 -9.73
C GLU A 214 1.97 -8.90 -9.16
N VAL A 215 1.61 -8.33 -8.00
CA VAL A 215 2.31 -7.22 -7.39
C VAL A 215 3.00 -7.70 -6.12
N PHE A 216 4.30 -7.43 -6.04
CA PHE A 216 5.11 -7.54 -4.85
C PHE A 216 5.50 -6.14 -4.38
N THR A 217 5.24 -5.83 -3.11
CA THR A 217 5.60 -4.53 -2.53
C THR A 217 6.20 -4.64 -1.13
N VAL A 218 7.11 -3.72 -0.84
CA VAL A 218 7.57 -3.42 0.52
C VAL A 218 7.18 -1.98 0.84
N ILE A 219 6.37 -1.82 1.87
CA ILE A 219 5.85 -0.53 2.34
C ILE A 219 6.41 -0.27 3.73
N ASP A 220 7.03 0.89 3.95
CA ASP A 220 7.34 1.35 5.29
C ASP A 220 6.14 2.11 5.84
N LEU A 221 5.59 1.60 6.93
CA LEU A 221 4.72 2.37 7.80
C LEU A 221 5.60 3.24 8.70
N VAL A 222 5.40 4.56 8.64
CA VAL A 222 6.19 5.53 9.39
C VAL A 222 5.41 6.04 10.59
N ARG A 223 5.96 5.84 11.78
CA ARG A 223 5.43 6.36 13.04
C ARG A 223 6.26 7.54 13.52
N PHE A 224 5.63 8.67 13.76
CA PHE A 224 6.25 9.82 14.42
C PHE A 224 6.07 9.68 15.93
N LEU A 225 7.16 9.79 16.68
CA LEU A 225 7.13 9.70 18.14
C LEU A 225 6.76 11.06 18.73
N SER A 226 5.97 11.04 19.80
CA SER A 226 5.70 12.26 20.57
C SER A 226 6.93 12.67 21.38
N PRO A 227 7.06 13.95 21.77
CA PRO A 227 8.17 14.41 22.61
C PRO A 227 8.34 13.58 23.88
N ASP A 228 7.23 13.23 24.54
CA ASP A 228 7.24 12.41 25.76
C ASP A 228 7.84 11.02 25.52
N GLU A 229 7.53 10.38 24.38
CA GLU A 229 8.07 9.07 24.01
C GLU A 229 9.57 9.13 23.64
N VAL A 230 10.01 10.24 23.06
CA VAL A 230 11.43 10.48 22.77
C VAL A 230 12.20 10.66 24.08
N ASP A 231 11.62 11.38 25.04
CA ASP A 231 12.22 11.65 26.35
C ASP A 231 12.26 10.39 27.23
N GLU A 232 11.22 9.54 27.19
CA GLU A 232 11.20 8.23 27.87
C GLU A 232 12.28 7.28 27.34
N GLY A 233 12.55 7.31 26.02
CA GLY A 233 13.69 6.60 25.42
C GLY A 233 15.06 7.23 25.70
N SER A 234 15.11 8.45 26.26
CA SER A 234 16.34 9.22 26.46
C SER A 234 17.08 8.89 27.76
N GLY A 235 16.45 8.17 28.70
CA GLY A 235 17.11 7.67 29.90
C GLY A 235 17.76 8.77 30.76
N GLU A 236 17.10 9.93 30.92
CA GLU A 236 17.35 10.73 32.11
C GLU A 236 16.67 10.01 33.28
N GLY A 237 17.48 9.30 34.07
CA GLY A 237 17.03 8.74 35.32
C GLY A 237 16.36 9.83 36.13
N LYS A 238 15.09 9.64 36.49
CA LYS A 238 14.52 10.34 37.64
C LYS A 238 15.44 10.02 38.81
N GLU A 239 16.26 10.99 39.21
CA GLU A 239 16.96 10.92 40.49
C GLU A 239 15.92 10.52 41.54
N PRO A 240 16.17 9.47 42.35
CA PRO A 240 15.25 9.15 43.42
C PRO A 240 15.20 10.36 44.34
N GLU A 241 14.01 10.94 44.48
CA GLU A 241 13.71 11.95 45.48
C GLU A 241 14.11 11.36 46.84
N VAL A 242 15.26 11.81 47.36
CA VAL A 242 15.78 11.34 48.63
C VAL A 242 14.81 11.81 49.70
N ASP A 243 14.01 10.86 50.19
CA ASP A 243 13.09 11.03 51.30
C ASP A 243 13.89 11.41 52.55
N SER A 244 14.09 12.71 52.76
CA SER A 244 14.78 13.24 53.93
C SER A 244 13.83 13.22 55.11
N LYS A 245 13.63 12.04 55.72
CA LYS A 245 13.12 11.92 57.08
C LYS A 245 14.02 11.04 57.97
N LYS A 246 14.62 11.75 58.91
CA LYS A 246 15.05 11.35 60.26
C LYS A 246 16.27 10.43 60.38
N ASN A 247 17.37 10.98 60.94
CA ASN A 247 17.82 10.62 62.30
C ASN A 247 19.03 11.46 62.75
N GLY A 248 18.97 11.95 64.00
CA GLY A 248 20.04 12.69 64.69
C GLY A 248 19.41 13.58 65.76
N ARG A 249 18.95 13.02 66.89
CA ARG A 249 19.69 12.68 68.11
C ARG A 249 20.09 13.89 68.92
#